data_AF-A0A397GYA6-F1
#
_entry.id   AF-A0A397GYA6-F1
#
_cell.length_a   1.000
_cell.length_b   1.000
_cell.length_c   1.000
_cell.angle_alpha   90.00
_cell.angle_beta   90.00
_cell.angle_gamma   90.00
#
_symmetry.space_group_name_H-M   'P 1'
#
loop_
_entity.id
_entity.type
_entity.pdbx_description
1 polymer ?
#
loop_
_entity_poly.entity_id
_entity_poly.type
_entity_poly.pdbx_seq_one_letter_code
_entity_poly.pdbx_strand_id
1 'polypeptide(L)'
;MSSTREKSEVWLYFSPHQNYKTKCDICKNEFSYHGSTSTLKYHLIHRHKIIDVLIRRGNAYRETHQYENSIIDFNKALKFKHDHIDALIGRGKTYDMKDKYEEAYADFNKVLEIEPDQEHALSKKKEIERKMAKSHKKSIKYFKTTLDNCPNNYPNDYIINLEKVVNSIPQRIETQRRANKVLDNYRKKNFTYII
;
A
#
# COMPACT_ATOMS: atom_id res chain seq x y z
N MET A 1 -20.88 11.32 -12.80
CA MET A 1 -20.27 12.01 -11.65
C MET A 1 -18.81 12.30 -11.98
N SER A 2 -18.42 13.56 -11.83
CA SER A 2 -17.16 14.17 -12.30
C SER A 2 -15.92 13.41 -11.82
N SER A 3 -15.10 12.88 -12.75
CA SER A 3 -13.73 12.50 -12.41
C SER A 3 -12.93 13.79 -12.22
N THR A 4 -12.73 14.20 -10.98
CA THR A 4 -11.73 15.21 -10.65
C THR A 4 -10.38 14.66 -11.10
N ARG A 5 -9.87 15.17 -12.23
CA ARG A 5 -8.55 14.80 -12.75
C ARG A 5 -7.54 15.13 -11.67
N GLU A 6 -7.00 14.11 -11.01
CA GLU A 6 -6.05 14.29 -9.91
C GLU A 6 -4.87 15.13 -10.43
N LYS A 7 -4.57 16.25 -9.77
CA LYS A 7 -3.50 17.13 -10.21
C LYS A 7 -2.18 16.37 -10.12
N SER A 8 -1.37 16.43 -11.19
CA SER A 8 -0.05 15.78 -11.23
C SER A 8 0.85 16.29 -10.10
N GLU A 9 1.52 15.37 -9.39
CA GLU A 9 2.44 15.67 -8.28
C GLU A 9 3.61 16.57 -8.69
N VAL A 10 3.90 16.70 -9.98
CA VAL A 10 4.96 17.61 -10.46
C VAL A 10 4.70 19.03 -10.00
N TRP A 11 3.44 19.46 -9.89
CA TRP A 11 3.10 20.84 -9.54
C TRP A 11 3.39 21.20 -8.08
N LEU A 12 3.75 20.23 -7.23
CA LEU A 12 4.29 20.52 -5.90
C LEU A 12 5.72 21.06 -5.92
N TYR A 13 6.40 20.96 -7.07
CA TYR A 13 7.80 21.33 -7.24
C TYR A 13 7.99 22.41 -8.30
N PHE A 14 6.89 22.97 -8.79
CA PHE A 14 6.88 23.88 -9.92
C PHE A 14 5.90 25.01 -9.68
N SER A 15 6.42 26.24 -9.72
CA SER A 15 5.61 27.45 -9.66
C SER A 15 5.27 27.92 -11.08
N PRO A 16 4.03 28.39 -11.34
CA PRO A 16 3.69 29.02 -12.61
C PRO A 16 4.54 30.28 -12.84
N HIS A 17 4.89 30.54 -14.09
CA HIS A 17 5.65 31.72 -14.52
C HIS A 17 4.99 32.36 -15.75
N GLN A 18 5.50 33.52 -16.19
CA GLN A 18 4.99 34.23 -17.36
C GLN A 18 5.12 33.42 -18.66
N ASN A 19 4.20 33.65 -19.61
CA ASN A 19 4.25 33.15 -20.99
C ASN A 19 4.37 31.61 -21.11
N TYR A 20 3.46 30.87 -20.46
CA TYR A 20 3.43 29.40 -20.49
C TYR A 20 4.71 28.72 -19.98
N LYS A 21 5.48 29.44 -19.17
CA LYS A 21 6.65 28.87 -18.48
C LYS A 21 6.28 28.45 -17.08
N THR A 22 7.05 27.51 -16.56
CA THR A 22 7.03 27.14 -15.15
C THR A 22 8.45 27.09 -14.62
N LYS A 23 8.62 27.39 -13.34
CA LYS A 23 9.92 27.44 -12.68
C LYS A 23 10.02 26.29 -11.69
N CYS A 24 11.08 25.50 -11.79
CA CYS A 24 11.35 24.46 -10.80
C CYS A 24 11.70 25.11 -9.46
N ASP A 25 11.01 24.73 -8.38
CA ASP A 25 11.23 25.30 -7.07
C ASP A 25 12.55 24.84 -6.44
N ILE A 26 13.13 23.74 -6.94
CA ILE A 26 14.38 23.15 -6.44
C ILE A 26 15.60 23.81 -7.09
N CYS A 27 15.71 23.80 -8.43
CA CYS A 27 16.87 24.35 -9.15
C CYS A 27 16.66 25.77 -9.71
N LYS A 28 15.45 26.31 -9.63
CA LYS A 28 15.07 27.63 -10.17
C LYS A 28 15.15 27.76 -11.70
N ASN A 29 15.38 26.67 -12.44
CA ASN A 29 15.34 26.68 -13.90
C ASN A 29 13.91 26.86 -14.41
N GLU A 30 13.78 27.57 -15.52
CA GLU A 30 12.53 27.74 -16.25
C GLU A 30 12.35 26.65 -17.31
N PHE A 31 11.11 26.22 -17.48
CA PHE A 31 10.70 25.23 -18.48
C PHE A 31 9.49 25.76 -19.23
N SER A 32 9.52 25.68 -20.55
CA SER A 32 8.32 25.85 -21.36
C SER A 32 7.36 24.69 -21.08
N TYR A 33 6.09 24.99 -20.82
CA TYR A 33 5.05 24.01 -20.55
C TYR A 33 3.87 24.21 -21.51
N HIS A 34 3.58 23.15 -22.28
CA HIS A 34 2.50 23.16 -23.28
C HIS A 34 1.45 22.08 -22.97
N GLY A 35 1.08 21.91 -21.69
CA GLY A 35 0.01 21.01 -21.28
C GLY A 35 0.44 19.59 -20.88
N SER A 36 1.66 19.16 -21.22
CA SER A 36 2.23 17.88 -20.81
C SER A 36 3.22 18.03 -19.66
N THR A 37 3.09 17.18 -18.64
CA THR A 37 3.98 17.19 -17.46
C THR A 37 5.21 16.28 -17.62
N SER A 38 5.37 15.61 -18.77
CA SER A 38 6.44 14.63 -18.99
C SER A 38 7.84 15.23 -18.83
N THR A 39 8.10 16.41 -19.42
CA THR A 39 9.40 17.09 -19.31
C THR A 39 9.71 17.48 -17.86
N LEU A 40 8.70 17.99 -17.14
CA LEU A 40 8.83 18.37 -15.73
C LEU A 40 9.11 17.14 -14.86
N LYS A 41 8.36 16.06 -15.10
CA LYS A 41 8.54 14.76 -14.42
C LYS A 41 9.93 14.19 -14.68
N TYR A 42 10.37 14.16 -15.94
CA TYR A 42 11.70 13.69 -16.35
C TYR A 42 12.80 14.50 -15.64
N HIS A 43 12.67 15.83 -15.64
CA HIS A 43 13.61 16.71 -14.94
C HIS A 43 13.71 16.36 -13.43
N LEU A 44 12.59 16.20 -12.73
CA LEU A 44 12.58 15.83 -11.31
C LEU A 44 13.20 14.45 -11.04
N ILE A 45 12.90 13.46 -11.89
CA ILE A 45 13.39 12.09 -11.74
C ILE A 45 14.90 12.04 -11.99
N HIS A 46 15.39 12.60 -13.08
CA HIS A 46 16.79 12.41 -13.47
C HIS A 46 17.74 13.45 -12.86
N ARG A 47 17.30 14.71 -12.73
CA ARG A 47 18.17 15.76 -12.18
C ARG A 47 18.14 15.83 -10.67
N HIS A 48 16.96 15.66 -10.08
CA HIS A 48 16.76 15.78 -8.63
C HIS A 48 16.64 14.44 -7.90
N LYS A 49 16.55 13.33 -8.64
CA LYS A 49 16.33 11.99 -8.06
C LYS A 49 15.17 12.01 -7.07
N ILE A 50 14.06 12.65 -7.46
CA ILE A 50 12.99 12.98 -6.51
C ILE A 50 12.42 11.74 -5.81
N ILE A 51 12.42 10.59 -6.50
CA ILE A 51 11.97 9.32 -5.95
C ILE A 51 12.88 8.89 -4.79
N ASP A 52 14.20 8.90 -4.97
CA ASP A 52 15.16 8.55 -3.92
C ASP A 52 15.05 9.49 -2.70
N VAL A 53 14.86 10.79 -2.95
CA VAL A 53 14.67 11.79 -1.90
C VAL A 53 13.41 11.50 -1.08
N LEU A 54 12.29 11.22 -1.75
CA LEU A 54 11.03 10.86 -1.11
C LEU A 54 11.15 9.56 -0.32
N ILE A 55 11.81 8.53 -0.86
CA ILE A 55 12.02 7.25 -0.17
C ILE A 55 12.89 7.43 1.08
N ARG A 56 14.00 8.19 0.98
CA ARG A 56 14.89 8.46 2.12
C ARG A 56 14.17 9.22 3.22
N ARG A 57 13.39 10.24 2.87
CA ARG A 57 12.61 11.02 3.84
C ARG A 57 11.47 10.18 4.44
N GLY A 58 10.78 9.40 3.62
CA GLY A 58 9.75 8.46 4.08
C GLY A 58 10.30 7.41 5.06
N ASN A 59 11.51 6.91 4.83
CA ASN A 59 12.22 6.05 5.78
C ASN A 59 12.56 6.79 7.08
N ALA A 60 13.12 8.00 7.01
CA ALA A 60 13.42 8.79 8.20
C ALA A 60 12.17 9.11 9.04
N TYR A 61 11.04 9.40 8.39
CA TYR A 61 9.76 9.56 9.08
C TYR A 61 9.29 8.26 9.75
N ARG A 62 9.47 7.10 9.11
CA ARG A 62 9.13 5.80 9.71
C ARG A 62 9.99 5.52 10.95
N GLU A 63 11.30 5.76 10.88
CA GLU A 63 12.22 5.56 12.01
C GLU A 63 11.94 6.52 13.18
N THR A 64 11.36 7.69 12.90
CA THR A 64 10.92 8.66 13.93
C THR A 64 9.45 8.49 14.32
N HIS A 65 8.83 7.36 13.98
CA HIS A 65 7.43 7.02 14.24
C HIS A 65 6.38 7.98 13.65
N GLN A 66 6.77 8.85 12.72
CA GLN A 66 5.88 9.73 11.96
C GLN A 66 5.28 8.99 10.75
N TYR A 67 4.51 7.95 11.04
CA TYR A 67 4.06 7.00 10.01
C TYR A 67 3.19 7.63 8.91
N GLU A 68 2.43 8.68 9.23
CA GLU A 68 1.57 9.36 8.25
C GLU A 68 2.39 10.11 7.22
N ASN A 69 3.39 10.85 7.67
CA ASN A 69 4.32 11.56 6.80
C ASN A 69 5.12 10.57 5.94
N SER A 70 5.51 9.43 6.53
CA SER A 70 6.16 8.35 5.81
C SER A 70 5.30 7.80 4.66
N ILE A 71 4.03 7.47 4.93
CA ILE A 71 3.08 6.98 3.93
C ILE A 71 2.86 8.02 2.83
N ILE A 72 2.73 9.30 3.18
CA ILE A 72 2.56 10.40 2.21
C ILE A 72 3.74 10.44 1.23
N ASP A 73 4.97 10.34 1.73
CA ASP A 73 6.16 10.39 0.88
C ASP A 73 6.30 9.15 0.00
N PHE A 74 6.02 7.95 0.51
CA PHE A 74 6.00 6.75 -0.32
C PHE A 74 4.89 6.79 -1.37
N ASN A 75 3.71 7.33 -1.05
CA ASN A 75 2.64 7.55 -2.03
C ASN A 75 3.09 8.47 -3.16
N LYS A 76 3.78 9.58 -2.82
CA LYS A 76 4.34 10.49 -3.84
C LYS A 76 5.37 9.79 -4.71
N ALA A 77 6.29 9.02 -4.10
CA ALA A 77 7.28 8.25 -4.85
C ALA A 77 6.60 7.30 -5.85
N LEU A 78 5.53 6.61 -5.43
CA LEU A 78 4.77 5.70 -6.27
C LEU A 78 3.94 6.40 -7.35
N LYS A 79 3.52 7.66 -7.15
CA LYS A 79 2.94 8.48 -8.24
C LYS A 79 3.96 8.86 -9.31
N PHE A 80 5.24 8.99 -8.94
CA PHE A 80 6.32 9.16 -9.91
C PHE A 80 6.64 7.83 -10.64
N LYS A 81 6.75 6.72 -9.90
CA LYS A 81 6.98 5.38 -10.46
C LYS A 81 6.20 4.33 -9.67
N HIS A 82 5.11 3.82 -10.25
CA HIS A 82 4.12 2.98 -9.55
C HIS A 82 4.65 1.61 -9.11
N ASP A 83 5.70 1.12 -9.76
CA ASP A 83 6.33 -0.18 -9.54
C ASP A 83 7.69 -0.03 -8.84
N HIS A 84 7.94 1.11 -8.17
CA HIS A 84 9.20 1.29 -7.44
C HIS A 84 9.24 0.40 -6.20
N ILE A 85 10.05 -0.65 -6.27
CA ILE A 85 10.12 -1.72 -5.26
C ILE A 85 10.44 -1.19 -3.86
N ASP A 86 11.46 -0.35 -3.72
CA ASP A 86 11.81 0.20 -2.39
C ASP A 86 10.70 1.06 -1.77
N ALA A 87 9.93 1.77 -2.60
CA ALA A 87 8.81 2.57 -2.11
C ALA A 87 7.64 1.68 -1.67
N LEU A 88 7.36 0.60 -2.41
CA LEU A 88 6.38 -0.41 -2.00
C LEU A 88 6.80 -1.12 -0.71
N ILE A 89 8.06 -1.56 -0.61
CA ILE A 89 8.60 -2.19 0.61
C ILE A 89 8.53 -1.22 1.79
N GLY A 90 8.96 0.03 1.58
CA GLY A 90 8.93 1.08 2.59
C GLY A 90 7.51 1.33 3.10
N ARG A 91 6.55 1.52 2.20
CA ARG A 91 5.15 1.76 2.54
C ARG A 91 4.50 0.55 3.21
N GLY A 92 4.76 -0.66 2.72
CA GLY A 92 4.29 -1.91 3.32
C GLY A 92 4.80 -2.09 4.75
N LYS A 93 6.07 -1.78 5.01
CA LYS A 93 6.63 -1.76 6.38
C LYS A 93 5.94 -0.71 7.26
N THR A 94 5.69 0.49 6.74
CA THR A 94 4.98 1.52 7.50
C THR A 94 3.55 1.10 7.83
N TYR A 95 2.82 0.50 6.89
CA TYR A 95 1.48 -0.02 7.14
C TYR A 95 1.47 -1.15 8.18
N ASP A 96 2.44 -2.07 8.14
CA ASP A 96 2.61 -3.10 9.17
C ASP A 96 2.78 -2.49 10.58
N MET A 97 3.63 -1.48 10.71
CA MET A 97 3.85 -0.76 11.99
C MET A 97 2.60 -0.03 12.49
N LYS A 98 1.62 0.20 11.62
CA LYS A 98 0.33 0.82 11.93
C LYS A 98 -0.82 -0.19 12.10
N ASP A 99 -0.51 -1.48 12.14
CA ASP A 99 -1.50 -2.58 12.14
C ASP A 99 -2.46 -2.57 10.95
N LYS A 100 -2.08 -1.89 9.86
CA LYS A 100 -2.81 -1.82 8.58
C LYS A 100 -2.41 -2.98 7.68
N TYR A 101 -2.77 -4.18 8.13
CA TYR A 101 -2.25 -5.42 7.55
C TYR A 101 -2.71 -5.67 6.11
N GLU A 102 -3.93 -5.27 5.73
CA GLU A 102 -4.43 -5.43 4.36
C GLU A 102 -3.65 -4.56 3.37
N GLU A 103 -3.41 -3.30 3.72
CA GLU A 103 -2.60 -2.39 2.89
C GLU A 103 -1.14 -2.85 2.81
N ALA A 104 -0.55 -3.30 3.92
CA ALA A 104 0.79 -3.88 3.92
C ALA A 104 0.89 -5.12 3.02
N TYR A 105 -0.09 -6.02 3.11
CA TYR A 105 -0.16 -7.22 2.29
C TYR A 105 -0.21 -6.88 0.80
N ALA A 106 -1.04 -5.90 0.41
CA ALA A 106 -1.16 -5.47 -0.97
C ALA A 106 0.18 -4.96 -1.54
N ASP A 107 0.91 -4.14 -0.77
CA ASP A 107 2.21 -3.62 -1.20
C ASP A 107 3.26 -4.74 -1.35
N PHE A 108 3.37 -5.65 -0.37
CA PHE A 108 4.30 -6.79 -0.48
C PHE A 108 3.91 -7.75 -1.59
N ASN A 109 2.60 -7.97 -1.83
CA ASN A 109 2.15 -8.77 -2.95
C ASN A 109 2.53 -8.11 -4.28
N LYS A 110 2.41 -6.78 -4.38
CA LYS A 110 2.81 -6.06 -5.58
C LYS A 110 4.30 -6.17 -5.87
N VAL A 111 5.15 -6.13 -4.84
CA VAL A 111 6.58 -6.43 -4.98
C VAL A 111 6.80 -7.83 -5.56
N LEU A 112 6.08 -8.84 -5.06
CA LEU A 112 6.20 -10.23 -5.55
C LEU A 112 5.54 -10.48 -6.93
N GLU A 113 4.75 -9.55 -7.44
CA GLU A 113 4.30 -9.55 -8.84
C GLU A 113 5.41 -9.03 -9.77
N ILE A 114 6.25 -8.11 -9.29
CA ILE A 114 7.35 -7.49 -10.04
C ILE A 114 8.61 -8.36 -9.95
N GLU A 115 8.97 -8.79 -8.74
CA GLU A 115 10.12 -9.64 -8.42
C GLU A 115 9.63 -10.85 -7.59
N PRO A 116 9.23 -11.96 -8.24
CA PRO A 116 8.67 -13.14 -7.57
C PRO A 116 9.57 -13.76 -6.50
N ASP A 117 10.89 -13.64 -6.67
CA ASP A 117 11.90 -14.25 -5.82
C ASP A 117 12.47 -13.29 -4.77
N GLN A 118 11.82 -12.14 -4.55
CA GLN A 118 12.18 -11.22 -3.45
C GLN A 118 11.92 -11.84 -2.08
N GLU A 119 12.96 -12.46 -1.52
CA GLU A 119 12.89 -13.17 -0.24
C GLU A 119 12.35 -12.29 0.89
N HIS A 120 12.80 -11.04 0.97
CA HIS A 120 12.35 -10.10 2.00
C HIS A 120 10.84 -9.82 1.88
N ALA A 121 10.32 -9.61 0.67
CA ALA A 121 8.89 -9.38 0.45
C ALA A 121 8.06 -10.63 0.75
N LEU A 122 8.56 -11.82 0.39
CA LEU A 122 7.91 -13.10 0.69
C LEU A 122 7.82 -13.35 2.20
N SER A 123 8.92 -13.11 2.92
CA SER A 123 8.97 -13.24 4.38
C SER A 123 7.98 -12.29 5.05
N LYS A 124 7.98 -11.01 4.64
CA LYS A 124 7.05 -10.00 5.17
C LYS A 124 5.60 -10.33 4.86
N LYS A 125 5.26 -10.74 3.63
CA LYS A 125 3.90 -11.17 3.27
C LYS A 125 3.40 -12.29 4.18
N LYS A 126 4.21 -13.33 4.43
CA LYS A 126 3.86 -14.44 5.34
C LYS A 126 3.69 -13.97 6.79
N GLU A 127 4.50 -13.03 7.25
CA GLU A 127 4.37 -12.43 8.58
C GLU A 127 3.02 -11.71 8.72
N ILE A 128 2.67 -10.88 7.73
CA ILE A 128 1.40 -10.15 7.68
C ILE A 128 0.20 -11.09 7.69
N GLU A 129 0.22 -12.15 6.87
CA GLU A 129 -0.86 -13.16 6.86
C GLU A 129 -1.08 -13.80 8.24
N ARG A 130 0.00 -14.06 8.99
CA ARG A 130 -0.10 -14.59 10.36
C ARG A 130 -0.71 -13.56 11.31
N LYS A 131 -0.31 -12.29 11.22
CA LYS A 131 -0.87 -11.20 12.04
C LYS A 131 -2.36 -11.01 11.76
N MET A 132 -2.76 -11.01 10.49
CA MET A 132 -4.17 -10.95 10.08
C MET A 132 -4.97 -12.13 10.66
N ALA A 133 -4.48 -13.37 10.48
CA ALA A 133 -5.14 -14.55 11.02
C ALA A 133 -5.30 -14.50 12.55
N LYS A 134 -4.29 -13.99 13.27
CA LYS A 134 -4.34 -13.78 14.72
C LYS A 134 -5.38 -12.72 15.11
N SER A 135 -5.39 -11.58 14.41
CA SER A 135 -6.37 -10.49 14.63
C SER A 135 -7.80 -10.99 14.42
N HIS A 136 -8.05 -11.70 13.33
CA HIS A 136 -9.35 -12.29 13.03
C HIS A 136 -9.79 -13.32 14.08
N LYS A 137 -8.88 -14.20 14.53
CA LYS A 137 -9.19 -15.16 15.61
C LYS A 137 -9.59 -14.46 16.91
N LYS A 138 -8.92 -13.36 17.26
CA LYS A 138 -9.25 -12.53 18.43
C LYS A 138 -10.63 -11.89 18.28
N SER A 139 -10.92 -11.34 17.11
CA SER A 139 -12.22 -10.73 16.79
C SER A 139 -13.37 -11.73 16.87
N ILE A 140 -13.21 -12.92 16.26
CA ILE A 140 -14.20 -14.01 16.36
C ILE A 140 -14.44 -14.40 17.82
N LYS A 141 -13.37 -14.58 18.61
CA LYS A 141 -13.50 -14.92 20.04
C LYS A 141 -14.28 -13.85 20.80
N TYR A 142 -13.95 -12.57 20.58
CA TYR A 142 -14.64 -11.46 21.21
C TYR A 142 -16.14 -11.49 20.92
N PHE A 143 -16.53 -11.60 19.64
CA PHE A 143 -17.94 -11.65 19.26
C PHE A 143 -18.68 -12.87 19.78
N LYS A 144 -18.05 -14.05 19.80
CA LYS A 144 -18.64 -15.26 20.41
C LYS A 144 -18.91 -15.04 21.90
N THR A 145 -17.92 -14.54 22.64
CA THR A 145 -18.11 -14.23 24.07
C THR A 145 -19.17 -13.14 24.29
N THR A 146 -19.31 -12.19 23.37
CA THR A 146 -20.41 -11.22 23.42
C THR A 146 -21.76 -11.91 23.25
N LEU A 147 -21.90 -12.81 22.27
CA LEU A 147 -23.12 -13.58 22.02
C LEU A 147 -23.48 -14.47 23.21
N ASP A 148 -22.51 -15.19 23.77
CA ASP A 148 -22.71 -16.11 24.90
C ASP A 148 -23.20 -15.37 26.17
N ASN A 149 -22.85 -14.08 26.31
CA ASN A 149 -23.22 -13.24 27.45
C ASN A 149 -24.40 -12.30 27.16
N CYS A 150 -25.07 -12.41 26.01
CA CYS A 150 -26.26 -11.61 25.72
C CYS A 150 -27.43 -12.07 26.63
N PRO A 151 -27.96 -11.23 27.54
CA PRO A 151 -29.21 -11.54 28.23
C PRO A 151 -30.35 -11.72 27.22
N ASN A 152 -31.31 -12.60 27.54
CA ASN A 152 -32.45 -13.01 26.70
C ASN A 152 -33.35 -11.87 26.16
N ASN A 153 -33.07 -10.60 26.48
CA ASN A 153 -33.82 -9.42 26.05
C ASN A 153 -33.05 -8.54 25.02
N TYR A 154 -31.97 -9.05 24.41
CA TYR A 154 -31.27 -8.34 23.34
C TYR A 154 -32.07 -8.36 22.02
N PRO A 155 -32.07 -7.27 21.22
CA PRO A 155 -32.79 -7.22 19.96
C PRO A 155 -32.32 -8.32 18.99
N ASN A 156 -33.25 -9.10 18.45
CA ASN A 156 -32.96 -10.25 17.59
C ASN A 156 -32.14 -9.85 16.35
N ASP A 157 -32.38 -8.66 15.78
CA ASP A 157 -31.63 -8.12 14.64
C ASP A 157 -30.14 -7.87 14.96
N TYR A 158 -29.81 -7.53 16.20
CA TYR A 158 -28.43 -7.33 16.63
C TYR A 158 -27.67 -8.66 16.69
N ILE A 159 -28.33 -9.71 17.20
CA ILE A 159 -27.79 -11.07 17.27
C ILE A 159 -27.53 -11.62 15.86
N ILE A 160 -28.52 -11.50 14.95
CA ILE A 160 -28.40 -11.93 13.55
C ILE A 160 -27.23 -11.24 12.84
N ASN A 161 -27.03 -9.94 13.08
CA ASN A 161 -25.93 -9.18 12.48
C ASN A 161 -24.56 -9.62 13.01
N LEU A 162 -24.43 -9.90 14.31
CA LEU A 162 -23.20 -10.42 14.90
C LEU A 162 -22.86 -11.81 14.38
N GLU A 163 -23.84 -12.70 14.25
CA GLU A 163 -23.65 -14.04 13.66
C GLU A 163 -23.16 -13.97 12.22
N LYS A 164 -23.73 -13.08 11.39
CA LYS A 164 -23.25 -12.82 10.02
C LYS A 164 -21.78 -12.39 10.02
N VAL A 165 -21.39 -11.47 10.92
CA VAL A 165 -19.99 -11.02 11.04
C VAL A 165 -19.08 -12.19 11.42
N VAL A 166 -19.42 -12.96 12.47
CA VAL A 166 -18.66 -14.13 12.94
C VAL A 166 -18.50 -15.17 11.84
N ASN A 167 -19.51 -15.40 11.00
CA ASN A 167 -19.49 -16.39 9.93
C ASN A 167 -18.76 -15.90 8.65
N SER A 168 -18.68 -14.58 8.43
CA SER A 168 -18.01 -14.00 7.26
C SER A 168 -16.48 -13.87 7.41
N ILE A 169 -15.97 -13.68 8.62
CA ILE A 169 -14.53 -13.53 8.90
C ILE A 169 -13.73 -14.80 8.52
N PRO A 170 -14.15 -16.02 8.91
CA PRO A 170 -13.48 -17.26 8.51
C PRO A 170 -13.49 -17.49 6.99
N GLN A 171 -14.61 -17.15 6.32
CA GLN A 171 -14.72 -17.30 4.87
C GLN A 171 -13.69 -16.44 4.15
N ARG A 172 -13.53 -15.16 4.52
CA ARG A 172 -12.50 -14.27 3.93
C ARG A 172 -11.08 -14.80 4.10
N ILE A 173 -10.76 -15.39 5.26
CA ILE A 173 -9.45 -16.02 5.52
C ILE A 173 -9.25 -17.24 4.63
N GLU A 174 -10.28 -18.08 4.50
CA GLU A 174 -10.23 -19.31 3.72
C GLU A 174 -10.15 -19.03 2.21
N THR A 175 -10.89 -18.04 1.69
CA THR A 175 -10.75 -17.60 0.28
C THR A 175 -9.36 -17.04 0.02
N GLN A 176 -8.83 -16.20 0.92
CA GLN A 176 -7.48 -15.64 0.78
C GLN A 176 -6.41 -16.74 0.79
N ARG A 177 -6.51 -17.70 1.73
CA ARG A 177 -5.59 -18.85 1.81
C ARG A 177 -5.67 -19.74 0.58
N ARG A 178 -6.88 -20.02 0.07
CA ARG A 178 -7.07 -20.82 -1.14
C ARG A 178 -6.49 -20.11 -2.35
N ALA A 179 -6.74 -18.81 -2.51
CA ALA A 179 -6.15 -18.01 -3.57
C ALA A 179 -4.61 -18.03 -3.52
N ASN A 180 -4.02 -17.87 -2.32
CA ASN A 180 -2.57 -17.92 -2.14
C ASN A 180 -1.98 -19.30 -2.43
N LYS A 181 -2.65 -20.38 -1.99
CA LYS A 181 -2.21 -21.75 -2.30
C LYS A 181 -2.26 -22.05 -3.79
N VAL A 182 -3.28 -21.53 -4.51
CA VAL A 182 -3.38 -21.65 -5.96
C VAL A 182 -2.24 -20.87 -6.65
N LEU A 183 -1.98 -19.64 -6.22
CA LEU A 183 -0.88 -18.81 -6.74
C LEU A 183 0.50 -19.44 -6.48
N ASP A 184 0.73 -19.98 -5.29
CA ASP A 184 1.99 -20.66 -4.95
C ASP A 184 2.19 -21.94 -5.78
N ASN A 185 1.11 -22.71 -6.00
CA ASN A 185 1.16 -23.89 -6.87
C ASN A 185 1.41 -23.51 -8.33
N TYR A 186 0.84 -22.41 -8.81
CA TYR A 186 1.08 -21.87 -10.14
C TYR A 186 2.55 -21.44 -10.32
N ARG A 187 3.11 -20.71 -9.34
CA ARG A 187 4.53 -20.31 -9.34
C ARG A 187 5.47 -21.52 -9.37
N LYS A 188 5.26 -22.51 -8.50
CA LYS A 188 6.07 -23.75 -8.48
C LYS A 188 6.06 -24.51 -9.81
N LYS A 189 4.93 -24.52 -10.53
CA LYS A 189 4.81 -25.21 -11.83
C LYS A 189 5.46 -24.45 -12.98
N ASN A 190 5.53 -23.12 -12.91
CA ASN A 190 6.02 -22.29 -14.03
C ASN A 190 7.49 -21.87 -13.88
N PHE A 191 8.11 -22.02 -12.70
CA PHE A 191 9.54 -21.77 -12.49
C PHE A 191 10.41 -23.04 -12.47
N THR A 192 9.84 -24.22 -12.76
CA THR A 192 10.58 -25.50 -12.86
C THR A 192 11.12 -25.80 -14.27
N TYR A 193 11.05 -24.85 -15.21
CA TYR A 193 11.50 -25.01 -16.61
C TYR A 193 12.67 -24.10 -17.03
N ILE A 194 13.49 -23.62 -16.08
CA ILE A 194 14.75 -22.93 -16.41
C ILE A 194 15.90 -23.61 -15.66
N ILE A 195 16.33 -24.76 -16.19
CA ILE A 195 17.69 -25.32 -16.03
C ILE A 195 18.08 -25.87 -17.39
#